data_AF-A0A7Y2RBY9-F1
#
_entry.id   AF-A0A7Y2RBY9-F1
#
_cell.length_a   1.000
_cell.length_b   1.000
_cell.length_c   1.000
_cell.angle_alpha   90.00
_cell.angle_beta   90.00
_cell.angle_gamma   90.00
#
_symmetry.space_group_name_H-M   'P 1'
#
loop_
_entity.id
_entity.type
_entity.pdbx_description
1 polymer ?
#
loop_
_entity_poly.entity_id
_entity_poly.type
_entity_poly.pdbx_seq_one_letter_code
_entity_poly.pdbx_strand_id
1 'polypeptide(L)'
;PEVRQLLLRYVHTCELQLAHSALAAAKFNVHQRLARWLLMCHDRIDGNHLPLTHDFLALMLGIRRAGVTNELHILEGMHAIKSTRGNVRILDRNKLIEIAGGCYGVPELEYERLIEAPIRLAVHPAGSLNGHHAIVPR
;
A
#
# COMPACT_ATOMS: atom_id res chain seq x y z
N PRO A 1 2.15 -23.94 -18.27
CA PRO A 1 0.98 -24.09 -17.35
C PRO A 1 1.07 -23.16 -16.13
N GLU A 2 2.23 -23.07 -15.48
CA GLU A 2 2.47 -22.27 -14.28
C GLU A 2 2.39 -20.75 -14.54
N VAL A 3 2.99 -20.26 -15.63
CA VAL A 3 2.94 -18.83 -16.02
C VAL A 3 1.50 -18.37 -16.24
N ARG A 4 0.67 -19.18 -16.90
CA ARG A 4 -0.75 -18.86 -17.11
C ARG A 4 -1.51 -18.73 -15.79
N GLN A 5 -1.23 -19.60 -14.82
CA GLN A 5 -1.86 -19.50 -13.50
C GLN A 5 -1.40 -18.25 -12.74
N LEU A 6 -0.10 -17.92 -12.81
CA LEU A 6 0.42 -16.71 -12.18
C LEU A 6 -0.23 -15.45 -12.77
N LEU A 7 -0.34 -15.36 -14.10
CA LEU A 7 -1.00 -14.25 -14.78
C LEU A 7 -2.47 -14.14 -14.41
N LEU A 8 -3.20 -15.26 -14.30
CA LEU A 8 -4.60 -15.26 -13.87
C LEU A 8 -4.76 -14.79 -12.41
N ARG A 9 -3.86 -15.21 -11.51
CA ARG A 9 -3.84 -14.71 -10.12
C ARG A 9 -3.54 -13.21 -10.07
N TYR A 10 -2.64 -12.73 -10.93
CA TYR A 10 -2.33 -11.30 -11.02
C TYR A 10 -3.54 -10.49 -11.47
N VAL A 11 -4.23 -10.93 -12.53
CA VAL A 11 -5.48 -10.29 -12.98
C VAL A 11 -6.53 -10.26 -11.87
N HIS A 12 -6.75 -11.38 -11.18
CA HIS A 12 -7.70 -11.45 -10.07
C HIS A 12 -7.36 -10.45 -8.95
N THR A 13 -6.08 -10.33 -8.63
CA THR A 13 -5.62 -9.39 -7.59
C THR A 13 -5.79 -7.94 -8.05
N CYS A 14 -5.54 -7.63 -9.32
CA CYS A 14 -5.84 -6.33 -9.90
C CYS A 14 -7.33 -5.97 -9.83
N GLU A 15 -8.21 -6.93 -10.13
CA GLU A 15 -9.67 -6.74 -10.02
C GLU A 15 -10.09 -6.45 -8.58
N LEU A 16 -9.57 -7.21 -7.61
CA LEU A 16 -9.80 -6.96 -6.18
C LEU A 16 -9.31 -5.57 -5.77
N GLN A 17 -8.11 -5.18 -6.19
CA GLN A 17 -7.57 -3.86 -5.87
C GLN A 17 -8.45 -2.75 -6.45
N LEU A 18 -8.92 -2.91 -7.69
CA LEU A 18 -9.79 -1.94 -8.35
C LEU A 18 -11.14 -1.83 -7.64
N ALA A 19 -11.79 -2.96 -7.36
CA ALA A 19 -13.07 -3.02 -6.65
C ALA A 19 -12.98 -2.36 -5.27
N HIS A 20 -11.94 -2.68 -4.50
CA HIS A 20 -11.73 -2.06 -3.19
C HIS A 20 -11.29 -0.60 -3.28
N SER A 21 -10.64 -0.16 -4.36
CA SER A 21 -10.33 1.25 -4.57
C SER A 21 -11.62 2.05 -4.83
N ALA A 22 -12.53 1.51 -5.64
CA ALA A 22 -13.85 2.10 -5.87
C ALA A 22 -14.71 2.11 -4.59
N LEU A 23 -14.74 1.00 -3.84
CA LEU A 23 -15.40 0.93 -2.54
C LEU A 23 -14.84 1.96 -1.56
N ALA A 24 -13.50 2.10 -1.53
CA ALA A 24 -12.84 3.06 -0.66
C ALA A 24 -13.22 4.51 -1.02
N ALA A 25 -13.26 4.83 -2.32
CA ALA A 25 -13.72 6.11 -2.82
C ALA A 25 -15.19 6.42 -2.47
N ALA A 26 -16.05 5.40 -2.40
CA ALA A 26 -17.46 5.57 -2.10
C ALA A 26 -17.77 5.63 -0.59
N LYS A 27 -17.01 4.92 0.26
CA LYS A 27 -17.34 4.73 1.69
C LYS A 27 -16.49 5.53 2.66
N PHE A 28 -15.29 5.92 2.28
CA PHE A 28 -14.30 6.49 3.21
C PHE A 28 -13.93 7.90 2.81
N ASN A 29 -13.54 8.69 3.80
CA ASN A 29 -13.12 10.06 3.57
C ASN A 29 -11.74 10.13 2.91
N VAL A 30 -11.35 11.31 2.45
CA VAL A 30 -10.08 11.53 1.76
C VAL A 30 -8.87 11.19 2.66
N HIS A 31 -8.96 11.50 3.95
CA HIS A 31 -7.92 11.22 4.93
C HIS A 31 -7.58 9.72 5.01
N GLN A 32 -8.61 8.88 5.15
CA GLN A 32 -8.50 7.42 5.19
C GLN A 32 -7.94 6.87 3.87
N ARG A 33 -8.45 7.38 2.74
CA ARG A 33 -8.00 6.98 1.40
C ARG A 33 -6.54 7.33 1.15
N LEU A 34 -6.08 8.51 1.60
CA LEU A 34 -4.68 8.91 1.50
C LEU A 34 -3.80 7.97 2.33
N ALA A 35 -4.17 7.70 3.59
CA ALA A 35 -3.40 6.79 4.45
C ALA A 35 -3.26 5.40 3.84
N ARG A 36 -4.36 4.83 3.31
CA ARG A 36 -4.33 3.56 2.57
C ARG A 36 -3.42 3.62 1.35
N TRP A 37 -3.49 4.70 0.57
CA TRP A 37 -2.70 4.82 -0.65
C TRP A 37 -1.20 4.86 -0.35
N LEU A 38 -0.80 5.58 0.71
CA LEU A 38 0.57 5.60 1.20
C LEU A 38 1.04 4.22 1.67
N LEU A 39 0.20 3.47 2.39
CA LEU A 39 0.50 2.08 2.79
C LEU A 39 0.69 1.17 1.57
N MET A 40 -0.23 1.22 0.60
CA MET A 40 -0.11 0.43 -0.63
C MET A 40 1.17 0.74 -1.43
N CYS A 41 1.67 1.97 -1.37
CA CYS A 41 2.95 2.31 -1.99
C CYS A 41 4.12 1.81 -1.14
N HIS A 42 4.04 1.93 0.18
CA HIS A 42 5.04 1.43 1.11
C HIS A 42 5.21 -0.08 1.03
N ASP A 43 4.13 -0.83 0.85
CA ASP A 43 4.14 -2.30 0.68
C ASP A 43 4.90 -2.75 -0.59
N ARG A 44 5.14 -1.84 -1.54
CA ARG A 44 5.74 -2.14 -2.86
C ARG A 44 7.16 -1.59 -3.04
N ILE A 45 7.70 -0.91 -2.04
CA ILE A 45 9.04 -0.31 -2.12
C ILE A 45 9.91 -0.74 -0.94
N ASP A 46 11.21 -0.76 -1.16
CA ASP A 46 12.17 -0.90 -0.07
C ASP A 46 12.42 0.46 0.61
N GLY A 47 12.23 0.51 1.93
CA GLY A 47 12.47 1.70 2.75
C GLY A 47 11.23 2.57 2.99
N ASN A 48 11.45 3.75 3.58
CA ASN A 48 10.37 4.61 4.10
C ASN A 48 10.13 5.88 3.28
N HIS A 49 10.79 6.04 2.14
CA HIS A 49 10.73 7.24 1.32
C HIS A 49 9.92 6.98 0.06
N LEU A 50 8.79 7.69 -0.06
CA LEU A 50 7.89 7.61 -1.21
C LEU A 50 8.12 8.83 -2.10
N PRO A 51 8.74 8.69 -3.28
CA PRO A 51 8.97 9.80 -4.21
C PRO A 51 7.66 10.19 -4.91
N LEU A 52 6.79 10.86 -4.17
CA LEU A 52 5.43 11.22 -4.57
C LEU A 52 5.27 12.74 -4.56
N THR A 53 4.69 13.28 -5.62
CA THR A 53 4.30 14.69 -5.68
C THR A 53 2.85 14.87 -5.23
N HIS A 54 2.52 16.08 -4.75
CA HIS A 54 1.14 16.38 -4.37
C HIS A 54 0.20 16.33 -5.59
N ASP A 55 0.68 16.68 -6.77
CA ASP A 55 -0.10 16.63 -8.01
C ASP A 55 -0.39 15.19 -8.43
N PHE A 56 0.57 14.29 -8.25
CA PHE A 56 0.35 12.86 -8.49
C PHE A 56 -0.65 12.27 -7.49
N LEU A 57 -0.51 12.59 -6.20
CA LEU A 57 -1.50 12.19 -5.19
C LEU A 57 -2.89 12.76 -5.48
N ALA A 58 -2.98 13.99 -5.99
CA ALA A 58 -4.23 14.64 -6.35
C ALA A 58 -4.94 13.88 -7.47
N LEU A 59 -4.19 13.52 -8.51
CA LEU A 59 -4.67 12.67 -9.61
C LEU A 59 -5.16 11.32 -9.09
N MET A 60 -4.35 10.63 -8.27
CA MET A 60 -4.66 9.29 -7.78
C MET A 60 -5.86 9.25 -6.81
N LEU A 61 -6.06 10.32 -6.03
CA LEU A 61 -7.17 10.43 -5.08
C LEU A 61 -8.42 11.10 -5.68
N GLY A 62 -8.33 11.67 -6.89
CA GLY A 62 -9.43 12.37 -7.55
C GLY A 62 -9.84 13.66 -6.82
N ILE A 63 -8.87 14.37 -6.23
CA ILE A 63 -9.11 15.61 -5.47
C ILE A 63 -8.21 16.74 -5.98
N ARG A 64 -8.44 17.97 -5.50
CA ARG A 64 -7.56 19.11 -5.81
C ARG A 64 -6.25 19.00 -5.04
N ARG A 65 -5.15 19.48 -5.63
CA ARG A 65 -3.82 19.58 -4.97
C ARG A 65 -3.87 20.24 -3.59
N ALA A 66 -4.69 21.28 -3.43
CA ALA A 66 -4.90 21.94 -2.13
C ALA A 66 -5.48 20.98 -1.07
N GLY A 67 -6.39 20.09 -1.46
CA GLY A 67 -6.90 19.04 -0.60
C GLY A 67 -5.81 18.07 -0.17
N VAL A 68 -4.96 17.61 -1.10
CA VAL A 68 -3.81 16.77 -0.77
C VAL A 68 -2.88 17.45 0.24
N THR A 69 -2.57 18.72 0.03
CA THR A 69 -1.70 19.47 0.94
C THR A 69 -2.29 19.54 2.34
N ASN A 70 -3.60 19.76 2.49
CA ASN A 70 -4.25 19.77 3.81
C ASN A 70 -4.17 18.39 4.47
N GLU A 71 -4.48 17.33 3.74
CA GLU A 71 -4.47 15.96 4.26
C GLU A 71 -3.07 15.50 4.67
N LEU A 72 -2.04 15.84 3.89
CA LEU A 72 -0.65 15.57 4.25
C LEU A 72 -0.24 16.33 5.51
N HIS A 73 -0.66 17.59 5.69
CA HIS A 73 -0.40 18.33 6.93
C HIS A 73 -1.08 17.70 8.15
N ILE A 74 -2.30 17.16 8.00
CA ILE A 74 -2.98 16.46 9.10
C ILE A 74 -2.19 15.21 9.48
N LEU A 75 -1.80 14.37 8.51
CA LEU A 75 -0.99 13.17 8.78
C LEU A 75 0.38 13.51 9.39
N GLU A 76 1.00 14.61 8.95
CA GLU A 76 2.26 15.11 9.50
C GLU A 76 2.11 15.64 10.93
N GLY A 77 1.03 16.38 11.23
CA GLY A 77 0.69 16.82 12.59
C GLY A 77 0.42 15.64 13.54
N MET A 78 -0.09 14.53 13.03
CA MET A 78 -0.25 13.28 13.77
C MET A 78 1.07 12.49 13.91
N HIS A 79 2.17 12.97 13.33
CA HIS A 79 3.47 12.30 13.29
C HIS A 79 3.43 10.92 12.60
N ALA A 80 2.48 10.71 11.68
CA ALA A 80 2.41 9.49 10.87
C ALA A 80 3.41 9.54 9.71
N ILE A 81 3.61 10.74 9.15
CA ILE A 81 4.50 11.00 8.02
C ILE A 81 5.29 12.28 8.21
N LYS A 82 6.28 12.50 7.35
CA LYS A 82 6.89 13.80 7.08
C LYS A 82 6.75 14.12 5.60
N SER A 83 6.18 15.27 5.25
CA SER A 83 5.99 15.67 3.86
C SER A 83 7.02 16.71 3.45
N THR A 84 7.62 16.50 2.28
CA THR A 84 8.59 17.42 1.67
C THR A 84 8.30 17.50 0.18
N ARG A 85 8.87 18.50 -0.51
CA ARG A 85 8.64 18.65 -1.95
C ARG A 85 9.06 17.39 -2.70
N GLY A 86 8.08 16.70 -3.29
CA GLY A 86 8.29 15.49 -4.10
C GLY A 86 8.64 14.22 -3.31
N ASN A 87 8.50 14.25 -1.98
CA ASN A 87 8.79 13.09 -1.15
C ASN A 87 7.90 13.06 0.11
N VAL A 88 7.30 11.91 0.38
CA VAL A 88 6.59 11.60 1.62
C VAL A 88 7.38 10.52 2.35
N ARG A 89 7.84 10.81 3.58
CA ARG A 89 8.53 9.83 4.42
C ARG A 89 7.55 9.25 5.44
N ILE A 90 7.44 7.92 5.49
CA ILE A 90 6.67 7.23 6.53
C ILE A 90 7.45 7.28 7.84
N LEU A 91 6.82 7.76 8.91
CA LEU A 91 7.40 7.79 10.27
C LEU A 91 6.82 6.70 11.15
N ASP A 92 5.51 6.48 11.04
CA ASP A 92 4.76 5.53 11.85
C ASP A 92 3.73 4.81 10.98
N ARG A 93 4.10 3.61 10.53
CA ARG A 93 3.25 2.77 9.69
C ARG A 93 2.00 2.30 10.41
N ASN A 94 2.10 1.96 11.70
CA ASN A 94 0.97 1.47 12.49
C ASN A 94 -0.11 2.55 12.62
N LYS A 95 0.32 3.79 12.85
CA LYS A 95 -0.59 4.94 12.86
C LYS A 95 -1.28 5.15 11.52
N LEU A 96 -0.59 4.94 10.40
CA LEU A 96 -1.24 4.98 9.08
C LEU A 96 -2.28 3.87 8.91
N ILE A 97 -2.03 2.67 9.44
CA ILE A 97 -2.99 1.55 9.43
C ILE A 97 -4.22 1.92 10.25
N GLU A 98 -4.04 2.46 11.45
CA GLU A 98 -5.14 2.94 12.29
C GLU A 98 -5.98 4.01 11.58
N ILE A 99 -5.32 4.98 10.93
CA ILE A 99 -5.99 6.05 10.19
C ILE A 99 -6.73 5.49 8.97
N ALA A 100 -6.12 4.57 8.21
CA ALA A 100 -6.80 3.91 7.10
C ALA A 100 -8.02 3.10 7.60
N GLY A 101 -7.94 2.55 8.81
CA GLY A 101 -9.00 1.76 9.43
C GLY A 101 -9.47 0.64 8.51
N GLY A 102 -10.79 0.45 8.40
CA GLY A 102 -11.39 -0.62 7.60
C GLY A 102 -11.19 -0.52 6.07
N CYS A 103 -10.48 0.49 5.56
CA CYS A 103 -10.21 0.60 4.13
C CYS A 103 -8.91 -0.08 3.68
N TYR A 104 -8.06 -0.54 4.60
CA TYR A 104 -6.79 -1.23 4.33
C TYR A 104 -6.79 -2.67 4.89
N GLY A 105 -6.22 -3.63 4.16
CA GLY A 105 -5.96 -4.98 4.64
C GLY A 105 -6.50 -6.09 3.74
N VAL A 106 -7.79 -6.05 3.37
CA VAL A 106 -8.42 -7.18 2.63
C VAL A 106 -7.78 -7.42 1.25
N PRO A 107 -7.62 -6.40 0.39
CA PRO A 107 -6.94 -6.58 -0.91
C PRO A 107 -5.47 -6.92 -0.77
N GLU A 108 -4.81 -6.33 0.23
CA GLU A 108 -3.38 -6.48 0.44
C GLU A 108 -3.03 -7.91 0.92
N LEU A 109 -3.86 -8.50 1.79
CA LEU A 109 -3.75 -9.91 2.19
C LEU A 109 -3.95 -10.88 1.02
N GLU A 110 -4.91 -10.60 0.14
CA GLU A 110 -5.14 -11.43 -1.04
C GLU A 110 -3.99 -11.30 -2.06
N TYR A 111 -3.36 -10.12 -2.19
CA TYR A 111 -2.15 -9.95 -3.00
C TYR A 111 -0.98 -10.79 -2.48
N GLU A 112 -0.69 -10.72 -1.17
CA GLU A 112 0.37 -11.52 -0.56
C GLU A 112 0.14 -13.03 -0.75
N ARG A 113 -1.11 -13.48 -0.52
CA ARG A 113 -1.51 -14.88 -0.64
C ARG A 113 -1.38 -15.43 -2.06
N LEU A 114 -1.83 -14.66 -3.06
CA LEU A 114 -1.97 -15.15 -4.43
C LEU A 114 -0.74 -14.92 -5.30
N ILE A 115 0.09 -13.92 -4.97
CA ILE A 115 1.24 -13.51 -5.80
C ILE A 115 2.55 -13.74 -5.07
N GLU A 116 2.73 -13.17 -3.87
CA GLU A 116 4.04 -13.17 -3.21
C GLU A 116 4.43 -14.54 -2.67
N ALA A 117 3.54 -15.23 -1.95
CA ALA A 117 3.85 -16.55 -1.40
C ALA A 117 4.24 -17.58 -2.48
N PRO A 118 3.52 -17.71 -3.61
CA PRO A 118 3.93 -18.58 -4.71
C PRO A 118 5.27 -18.20 -5.36
N ILE A 119 5.55 -16.91 -5.55
CA ILE A 119 6.82 -16.45 -6.15
C ILE A 119 7.99 -16.72 -5.20
N ARG A 120 7.85 -16.44 -3.90
CA ARG A 120 8.90 -16.73 -2.90
C ARG A 120 9.25 -18.22 -2.87
N LEU A 121 8.24 -19.10 -2.93
CA LEU A 121 8.43 -20.56 -3.00
C LEU A 121 9.08 -21.02 -4.30
N ALA A 122 8.78 -20.37 -5.43
CA ALA A 122 9.38 -20.70 -6.72
C ALA A 122 10.85 -20.24 -6.84
N VAL A 123 11.19 -19.11 -6.21
CA VAL A 123 12.55 -18.53 -6.23
C VAL A 123 13.46 -19.16 -5.17
N HIS A 124 12.90 -19.60 -4.03
CA HIS A 124 13.59 -20.32 -2.97
C HIS A 124 12.94 -21.69 -2.71
N PRO A 125 13.15 -22.68 -3.62
CA PRO A 125 12.69 -24.04 -3.36
C PRO A 125 13.38 -24.57 -2.12
N ALA A 126 12.61 -25.18 -1.22
CA ALA A 126 13.04 -25.70 0.08
C ALA A 126 14.35 -26.49 -0.04
N GLY A 127 15.45 -25.84 0.32
CA GLY A 127 16.81 -26.32 0.05
C GLY A 127 17.92 -25.33 0.44
N SER A 128 17.59 -24.04 0.63
CA SER A 128 18.50 -23.07 1.25
C SER A 128 17.82 -22.44 2.47
N LEU A 129 17.64 -23.23 3.53
CA LEU A 129 17.41 -22.70 4.86
C LEU A 129 18.77 -22.27 5.43
N ASN A 130 19.23 -21.08 5.05
CA ASN A 130 20.17 -20.33 5.87
C ASN A 130 19.39 -19.27 6.63
N GLY A 131 19.66 -19.23 7.94
CA GLY A 131 18.83 -18.60 8.95
C GLY A 131 18.62 -17.09 8.79
N HIS A 132 17.58 -16.65 9.48
CA HIS A 132 17.27 -15.26 9.86
C HIS A 132 16.53 -14.38 8.85
N HIS A 133 15.25 -14.69 8.61
CA HIS A 133 14.20 -13.69 8.89
C HIS A 133 12.82 -14.37 8.94
N ALA A 134 12.40 -14.76 10.14
CA ALA A 134 10.98 -14.92 10.42
C ALA A 134 10.38 -13.52 10.50
N ILE A 135 9.83 -13.00 9.40
CA ILE A 135 8.97 -11.82 9.46
C ILE A 135 7.57 -12.33 9.75
N VAL A 136 7.24 -12.34 11.04
CA VAL A 136 5.87 -12.35 11.56
C VAL A 136 5.19 -11.05 11.09
N PRO A 137 3.90 -11.05 10.73
CA PRO A 137 3.19 -9.83 10.37
C PRO A 137 3.16 -8.88 11.59
N ARG A 138 3.58 -7.64 11.37
CA ARG A 138 3.33 -6.48 12.24
C ARG A 138 2.73 -5.37 11.41
#